data_AF-A0A2M7MT75-F1
#
_entry.id   AF-A0A2M7MT75-F1
#
_cell.length_a   1.000
_cell.length_b   1.000
_cell.length_c   1.000
_cell.angle_alpha   90.00
_cell.angle_beta   90.00
_cell.angle_gamma   90.00
#
_symmetry.space_group_name_H-M   'P 1'
#
loop_
_entity.id
_entity.type
_entity.pdbx_description
1 polymer ?
#
loop_
_entity_poly.entity_id
_entity_poly.type
_entity_poly.pdbx_seq_one_letter_code
_entity_poly.pdbx_strand_id
1 'polypeptide(L)' 'DALKDAGATEDKARKAAEALAAYENRFNKVESDLNLLKWTVGFNLALSAGILLKMYT' A
#
# COMPACT_ATOMS: atom_id res chain seq x y z
N ASP A 1 -3.74 2.43 41.25
CA ASP A 1 -4.91 1.88 40.53
C ASP A 1 -5.72 2.89 39.72
N ALA A 2 -5.80 4.16 40.11
CA ALA A 2 -6.59 5.19 39.39
C ALA A 2 -6.22 5.43 37.90
N LEU A 3 -4.96 5.21 37.50
CA LEU A 3 -4.53 5.35 36.10
C LEU A 3 -5.04 4.21 35.19
N LYS A 4 -5.42 3.07 35.78
CA LYS A 4 -5.96 1.91 35.05
C LYS A 4 -7.48 2.03 34.84
N ASP A 5 -8.15 2.75 35.74
CA ASP A 5 -9.62 2.88 35.83
C ASP A 5 -10.19 4.07 35.03
N ALA A 6 -9.39 5.11 34.73
CA ALA A 6 -9.90 6.40 34.22
C ALA A 6 -9.49 6.78 32.76
N GLY A 7 -9.30 5.82 31.86
CA GLY A 7 -9.15 6.14 30.43
C GLY A 7 -7.73 6.46 29.93
N ALA A 8 -6.69 6.36 30.76
CA ALA A 8 -5.30 6.42 30.27
C ALA A 8 -4.97 5.21 29.37
N THR A 9 -5.57 4.05 29.64
CA THR A 9 -5.49 2.86 28.78
C THR A 9 -6.31 3.04 27.50
N GLU A 10 -7.50 3.63 27.58
CA GLU A 10 -8.37 3.86 26.41
C GLU A 10 -7.82 4.94 25.47
N ASP A 11 -7.30 6.06 25.99
CA ASP A 11 -6.65 7.09 25.16
C ASP A 11 -5.40 6.57 24.47
N LYS A 12 -4.63 5.70 25.16
CA LYS A 12 -3.47 5.02 24.58
C LYS A 12 -3.87 3.99 23.53
N ALA A 13 -4.93 3.23 23.77
CA ALA A 13 -5.48 2.27 22.80
C ALA A 13 -6.02 2.99 21.56
N ARG A 14 -6.73 4.11 21.73
CA ARG A 14 -7.21 4.96 20.64
C ARG A 14 -6.06 5.53 19.81
N LYS A 15 -5.04 6.10 20.46
CA LYS A 15 -3.83 6.58 19.77
C LYS A 15 -3.09 5.48 19.03
N ALA A 16 -3.02 4.27 19.60
CA ALA A 16 -2.44 3.12 18.93
C ALA A 16 -3.27 2.70 17.71
N ALA A 17 -4.60 2.67 17.82
CA ALA A 17 -5.50 2.39 16.70
C ALA A 17 -5.41 3.45 15.60
N GLU A 18 -5.33 4.74 15.96
CA GLU A 18 -5.12 5.84 15.01
C GLU A 18 -3.77 5.71 14.28
N ALA A 19 -2.70 5.35 14.99
CA ALA A 19 -1.38 5.13 14.39
C ALA A 19 -1.37 3.92 13.44
N LEU A 20 -2.05 2.83 13.81
CA LEU A 20 -2.20 1.64 12.96
C LEU A 20 -3.04 1.95 11.72
N ALA A 21 -4.19 2.63 11.87
CA ALA A 21 -5.03 3.02 10.75
C ALA A 21 -4.31 3.98 9.78
N ALA A 22 -3.52 4.91 10.31
CA ALA A 22 -2.67 5.78 9.49
C ALA A 22 -1.59 4.97 8.73
N TYR A 23 -1.04 3.92 9.34
CA TYR A 23 -0.08 3.03 8.71
C TYR A 23 -0.74 2.16 7.62
N GLU A 24 -1.90 1.57 7.89
CA GLU A 24 -2.69 0.80 6.92
C GLU A 24 -3.06 1.66 5.70
N ASN A 25 -3.49 2.91 5.91
CA ASN A 25 -3.82 3.80 4.80
C ASN A 25 -2.60 4.11 3.91
N ARG A 26 -1.41 4.28 4.51
CA ARG A 26 -0.17 4.46 3.76
C ARG A 26 0.24 3.19 3.02
N PHE A 27 0.05 2.03 3.64
CA PHE A 27 0.38 0.73 3.05
C PHE A 27 -0.53 0.44 1.84
N ASN A 28 -1.84 0.60 1.99
CA ASN A 28 -2.81 0.44 0.89
C ASN A 28 -2.49 1.35 -0.30
N LYS A 29 -2.08 2.59 -0.03
CA LYS A 29 -1.66 3.52 -1.09
C LYS A 29 -0.41 3.02 -1.82
N VAL A 30 0.59 2.56 -1.07
CA VAL A 30 1.83 2.01 -1.62
C VAL A 30 1.56 0.74 -2.44
N GLU A 31 0.72 -0.18 -1.95
CA GLU A 31 0.33 -1.38 -2.69
C GLU A 31 -0.39 -1.05 -4.01
N SER A 32 -1.28 -0.06 -3.98
CA SER A 32 -1.99 0.41 -5.18
C SER A 32 -1.03 0.99 -6.22
N ASP A 33 -0.11 1.86 -5.80
CA ASP A 33 0.93 2.44 -6.66
C ASP A 33 1.85 1.36 -7.23
N LEU A 34 2.29 0.38 -6.41
CA LEU A 34 3.10 -0.74 -6.87
C LEU A 34 2.37 -1.59 -7.90
N ASN A 35 1.08 -1.86 -7.71
CA ASN A 35 0.30 -2.66 -8.64
C ASN A 35 0.16 -1.95 -9.99
N LEU A 36 -0.09 -0.64 -9.98
CA LEU A 36 -0.15 0.19 -11.20
C LEU A 36 1.20 0.25 -11.91
N LEU A 37 2.30 0.40 -11.16
CA LEU A 37 3.64 0.39 -11.71
C LEU A 37 3.95 -0.96 -12.37
N LYS A 38 3.65 -2.07 -11.69
CA LYS A 38 3.85 -3.43 -12.21
C LYS A 38 3.07 -3.65 -13.52
N TRP A 39 1.83 -3.19 -13.58
CA TRP A 39 1.01 -3.26 -14.79
C TRP A 39 1.59 -2.44 -15.94
N THR A 40 2.04 -1.21 -15.66
CA THR A 40 2.61 -0.33 -16.68
C THR A 40 3.92 -0.89 -17.23
N VAL A 41 4.78 -1.43 -16.37
CA VAL A 41 6.03 -2.10 -16.77
C VAL A 41 5.73 -3.35 -17.58
N GLY A 42 4.79 -4.19 -17.13
CA GLY A 42 4.38 -5.39 -17.85
C GLY A 42 3.80 -5.07 -19.24
N PHE A 43 2.95 -4.06 -19.33
CA PHE A 43 2.38 -3.59 -20.60
C PHE A 43 3.44 -3.01 -21.53
N ASN A 44 4.35 -2.17 -21.00
CA ASN A 44 5.45 -1.61 -21.78
C ASN A 44 6.38 -2.71 -22.33
N LEU A 45 6.68 -3.72 -21.52
CA LEU A 45 7.47 -4.87 -21.94
C LEU A 45 6.75 -5.70 -23.00
N ALA A 46 5.44 -5.97 -22.81
CA ALA A 46 4.63 -6.72 -23.77
C ALA A 46 4.51 -5.98 -25.12
N LEU A 47 4.32 -4.67 -25.10
CA LEU A 47 4.33 -3.85 -26.31
C LEU A 47 5.69 -3.89 -27.00
N SER A 48 6.78 -3.71 -26.25
CA SER A 48 8.13 -3.75 -26.80
C SER A 48 8.43 -5.12 -27.43
N ALA A 49 8.10 -6.21 -26.73
CA ALA A 49 8.22 -7.56 -27.25
C ALA A 49 7.34 -7.80 -28.48
N GLY A 50 6.09 -7.31 -28.47
CA GLY A 50 5.16 -7.43 -29.59
C GLY A 50 5.66 -6.70 -30.85
N ILE A 51 6.22 -5.49 -30.69
CA ILE A 51 6.85 -4.75 -31.79
C ILE A 51 8.04 -5.53 -32.33
N LEU A 52 8.90 -6.05 -31.46
CA LEU A 52 10.05 -6.87 -31.86
C LEU A 52 9.60 -8.12 -32.63
N LEU A 53 8.63 -8.87 -32.11
CA LEU A 53 8.09 -10.06 -32.76
C LEU A 53 7.51 -9.73 -34.15
N LYS A 54 6.76 -8.63 -34.27
CA LYS A 54 6.22 -8.12 -35.54
C LYS A 54 7.31 -7.65 -36.52
N MET A 55 8.51 -7.33 -36.05
CA MET A 55 9.63 -6.91 -36.89
C MET A 55 10.45 -8.11 -37.42
N TYR A 56 10.47 -9.21 -36.67
CA TYR A 56 11.18 -10.45 -37.01
C TYR A 56 10.29 -11.53 -37.65
N THR A 57 8.98 -11.29 -37.74
CA THR A 57 7.98 -12.13 -38.45
C THR A 57 7.47 -11.39 -39.68
#